data_AF-A0A6N8R8V0-F1
#
_entry.id   AF-A0A6N8R8V0-F1
#
_cell.length_a   1.000
_cell.length_b   1.000
_cell.length_c   1.000
_cell.angle_alpha   90.00
_cell.angle_beta   90.00
_cell.angle_gamma   90.00
#
_symmetry.space_group_name_H-M   'P 1'
#
loop_
_entity.id
_entity.type
_entity.pdbx_description
1 polymer ?
#
loop_
_entity_poly.entity_id
_entity_poly.type
_entity_poly.pdbx_seq_one_letter_code
_entity_poly.pdbx_strand_id
1 'polypeptide(L)'
;MVGQPRLANSWWPGAVISEELATAAALRQQQALLTRLAEQAADSSADDAAAINALRQQIQALKVTGRQKINLDPDIVRVAERGNPPLQGNYTLWVGPPPSTVTLFGLISRPGNQPFTPGRDVASYLSGQNLLSGADRSYAWVVYPDGRTQKAPVAYWNKRHVEPMPGSIIYVGL
;
A
#
# COMPACT_ATOMS: atom_id res chain seq x y z
N MET A 1 35.38 8.20 2.92
CA MET A 1 34.09 7.47 2.92
C MET A 1 33.34 7.85 4.19
N VAL A 2 32.42 8.81 4.11
CA VAL A 2 31.56 9.17 5.26
C VAL A 2 30.27 8.36 5.12
N GLY A 3 30.23 7.17 5.71
CA GLY A 3 28.98 6.42 5.84
C GLY A 3 28.08 7.19 6.79
N GLN A 4 26.98 7.76 6.30
CA GLN A 4 26.01 8.44 7.16
C GLN A 4 25.38 7.40 8.09
N PRO A 5 25.60 7.45 9.42
CA PRO A 5 25.15 6.40 10.35
C PRO A 5 23.63 6.24 10.40
N ARG A 6 22.87 7.25 9.92
CA ARG A 6 21.42 7.20 9.80
C ARG A 6 20.91 6.23 8.73
N LEU A 7 21.71 5.90 7.72
CA LEU A 7 21.30 4.97 6.65
C LEU A 7 21.56 3.50 7.02
N ALA A 8 22.50 3.23 7.93
CA ALA A 8 22.86 1.86 8.33
C ALA A 8 21.75 1.14 9.11
N ASN A 9 20.89 1.89 9.82
CA ASN A 9 19.77 1.34 10.62
C ASN A 9 18.39 1.58 9.96
N SER A 10 18.36 1.91 8.68
CA SER A 10 17.12 2.19 7.95
C SER A 10 16.47 0.91 7.43
N TRP A 11 15.14 0.85 7.50
CA TRP A 11 14.39 -0.25 6.91
C TRP A 11 14.18 0.02 5.41
N TRP A 12 15.11 -0.49 4.61
CA TRP A 12 15.15 -0.31 3.14
C TRP A 12 13.93 -0.80 2.36
N PRO A 13 13.19 -1.85 2.77
CA PRO A 13 11.98 -2.26 2.07
C PRO A 13 10.92 -1.15 1.98
N GLY A 14 10.83 -0.27 2.98
CA GLY A 14 9.93 0.89 2.97
C GLY A 14 10.53 2.16 2.39
N ALA A 15 11.77 2.13 1.90
CA ALA A 15 12.43 3.32 1.37
C ALA A 15 11.76 3.77 0.06
N VAL A 16 11.54 5.08 -0.06
CA VAL A 16 10.94 5.71 -1.23
C VAL A 16 11.84 6.84 -1.68
N ILE A 17 12.29 6.78 -2.93
CA ILE A 17 12.84 7.94 -3.64
C ILE A 17 11.69 8.58 -4.41
N SER A 18 11.42 9.85 -4.11
CA SER A 18 10.44 10.65 -4.82
C SER A 18 11.12 11.69 -5.70
N GLU A 19 10.59 11.84 -6.91
CA GLU A 19 10.85 12.95 -7.80
C GLU A 19 9.59 13.82 -7.89
N GLU A 20 9.77 15.13 -8.04
CA GLU A 20 8.68 16.11 -8.04
C GLU A 20 7.63 15.82 -9.14
N LEU A 21 8.09 15.47 -10.34
CA LEU A 21 7.21 15.10 -11.46
C LEU A 21 6.41 13.82 -11.20
N ALA A 22 7.04 12.82 -10.56
CA ALA A 22 6.36 11.58 -10.20
C ALA A 22 5.28 11.83 -9.14
N THR A 23 5.52 12.77 -8.22
CA THR A 23 4.54 13.18 -7.20
C THR A 23 3.36 13.90 -7.84
N ALA A 24 3.61 14.84 -8.76
CA ALA A 24 2.55 15.51 -9.50
C ALA A 24 1.71 14.54 -10.36
N ALA A 25 2.33 13.52 -10.95
CA ALA A 25 1.62 12.48 -11.68
C ALA A 25 0.73 11.63 -10.75
N ALA A 26 1.25 11.21 -9.59
CA ALA A 26 0.51 10.43 -8.62
C ALA A 26 -0.69 11.20 -8.04
N LEU A 27 -0.52 12.50 -7.75
CA LEU A 27 -1.62 13.36 -7.29
C LEU A 27 -2.72 13.50 -8.36
N ARG A 28 -2.35 13.66 -9.63
CA ARG A 28 -3.34 13.68 -10.73
C ARG A 28 -4.10 12.36 -10.84
N GLN A 29 -3.42 11.23 -10.68
CA GLN A 29 -4.06 9.91 -10.67
C GLN A 29 -5.03 9.75 -9.49
N GLN A 30 -4.64 10.19 -8.29
CA GLN A 30 -5.51 10.18 -7.12
C GLN A 30 -6.78 11.00 -7.36
N GLN A 31 -6.63 12.22 -7.90
CA GLN A 31 -7.78 13.09 -8.19
C GLN A 31 -8.71 12.47 -9.24
N ALA A 32 -8.17 11.91 -10.33
CA ALA A 32 -8.97 11.24 -11.35
C ALA A 32 -9.72 10.02 -10.80
N LEU A 33 -9.08 9.25 -9.91
CA LEU A 33 -9.74 8.12 -9.23
C LEU A 33 -10.89 8.59 -8.33
N LEU A 34 -10.66 9.64 -7.53
CA LEU A 34 -11.70 10.20 -6.65
C LEU A 34 -12.91 10.73 -7.42
N THR A 35 -12.69 11.33 -8.59
CA THR A 35 -13.77 11.77 -9.49
C THR A 35 -14.56 10.59 -10.03
N ARG A 36 -13.89 9.56 -10.56
CA ARG A 36 -14.57 8.35 -11.08
C ARG A 36 -15.39 7.63 -10.01
N LEU A 37 -14.87 7.53 -8.79
CA LEU A 37 -15.62 6.96 -7.66
C LEU A 37 -16.82 7.84 -7.28
N ALA A 38 -16.74 9.17 -7.46
CA ALA A 38 -17.87 10.06 -7.22
C ALA A 38 -19.01 9.83 -8.20
N GLU A 39 -18.66 9.73 -9.49
CA GLU A 39 -19.60 9.44 -10.57
C GLU A 39 -20.26 8.08 -10.36
N GLN A 40 -19.46 7.04 -10.09
CA GLN A 40 -19.98 5.71 -9.82
C GLN A 40 -20.92 5.68 -8.61
N ALA A 41 -20.60 6.40 -7.52
CA ALA A 41 -21.47 6.47 -6.35
C ALA A 41 -22.82 7.15 -6.65
N ALA A 42 -22.87 8.11 -7.59
CA ALA A 42 -24.10 8.79 -7.97
C ALA A 42 -25.06 7.87 -8.76
N ASP A 43 -24.52 6.93 -9.51
CA ASP A 43 -25.27 5.97 -10.34
C ASP A 43 -25.57 4.64 -9.62
N SER A 44 -25.15 4.49 -8.36
CA SER A 44 -25.22 3.24 -7.60
C SER A 44 -26.43 3.16 -6.66
N SER A 45 -26.74 1.95 -6.18
CA SER A 45 -27.71 1.77 -5.09
C SER A 45 -27.25 2.49 -3.82
N ALA A 46 -28.16 2.73 -2.87
CA ALA A 46 -27.83 3.46 -1.63
C ALA A 46 -26.68 2.80 -0.83
N ASP A 47 -26.70 1.47 -0.71
CA ASP A 47 -25.67 0.72 0.02
C ASP A 47 -24.32 0.72 -0.70
N ASP A 48 -24.32 0.60 -2.03
CA ASP A 48 -23.11 0.68 -2.86
C ASP A 48 -22.52 2.09 -2.83
N ALA A 49 -23.36 3.13 -2.93
CA ALA A 49 -22.94 4.52 -2.84
C ALA A 49 -22.29 4.82 -1.47
N ALA A 50 -22.86 4.28 -0.38
CA ALA A 50 -22.27 4.39 0.95
C ALA A 50 -20.89 3.71 1.03
N ALA A 51 -20.77 2.50 0.49
CA ALA A 51 -19.51 1.75 0.45
C ALA A 51 -18.43 2.48 -0.38
N ILE A 52 -18.79 3.00 -1.55
CA ILE A 52 -17.90 3.77 -2.41
C ILE A 52 -17.47 5.08 -1.74
N ASN A 53 -18.39 5.79 -1.08
CA ASN A 53 -18.05 7.03 -0.38
C ASN A 53 -17.12 6.78 0.82
N ALA A 54 -17.29 5.67 1.55
CA ALA A 54 -16.34 5.27 2.59
C ALA A 54 -14.94 4.98 2.01
N LEU A 55 -14.85 4.34 0.85
CA LEU A 55 -13.57 4.13 0.15
C LEU A 55 -12.93 5.45 -0.29
N ARG A 56 -13.73 6.39 -0.82
CA ARG A 56 -13.25 7.73 -1.23
C ARG A 56 -12.61 8.48 -0.06
N GLN A 57 -13.21 8.44 1.12
CA GLN A 57 -12.65 9.07 2.32
C GLN A 57 -11.30 8.47 2.70
N GLN A 58 -11.15 7.14 2.61
CA GLN A 58 -9.88 6.47 2.85
C GLN A 58 -8.80 6.92 1.85
N ILE A 59 -9.13 7.02 0.56
CA ILE A 59 -8.20 7.48 -0.49
C ILE A 59 -7.79 8.94 -0.29
N GLN A 60 -8.71 9.81 0.14
CA GLN A 60 -8.43 11.23 0.41
C GLN A 60 -7.44 11.42 1.57
N ALA A 61 -7.44 10.52 2.56
CA ALA A 61 -6.52 10.58 3.69
C ALA A 61 -5.09 10.10 3.36
N LEU A 62 -4.86 9.51 2.18
CA LEU A 62 -3.55 9.03 1.79
C LEU A 62 -2.59 10.19 1.52
N LYS A 63 -1.41 10.13 2.14
CA LYS A 63 -0.27 10.97 1.76
C LYS A 63 0.36 10.43 0.49
N VAL A 64 0.01 11.02 -0.64
CA VAL A 64 0.52 10.60 -1.95
C VAL A 64 1.89 11.21 -2.20
N THR A 65 2.88 10.35 -2.37
CA THR A 65 4.23 10.71 -2.82
C THR A 65 4.55 9.91 -4.07
N GLY A 66 5.16 10.54 -5.07
CA GLY A 66 5.64 9.81 -6.24
C GLY A 66 6.75 8.84 -5.82
N ARG A 67 6.65 7.57 -6.17
CA ARG A 67 7.73 6.59 -5.95
C ARG A 67 8.41 6.28 -7.26
N GLN A 68 9.71 6.57 -7.34
CA GLN A 68 10.56 6.00 -8.38
C GLN A 68 10.73 4.50 -8.11
N LYS A 69 10.42 3.66 -9.09
CA LYS A 69 10.53 2.19 -9.00
C LYS A 69 11.99 1.75 -9.19
N ILE A 70 12.85 2.18 -8.29
CA ILE A 70 14.25 1.77 -8.22
C ILE A 70 14.46 0.91 -6.97
N ASN A 71 15.26 -0.14 -7.10
CA ASN A 71 15.61 -0.96 -5.94
C ASN A 71 16.61 -0.17 -5.09
N LEU A 72 16.26 0.10 -3.84
CA LEU A 72 17.07 0.88 -2.90
C LEU A 72 17.79 0.00 -1.87
N ASP A 73 17.64 -1.32 -1.99
CA ASP A 73 18.33 -2.26 -1.10
C ASP A 73 19.85 -2.25 -1.38
N PRO A 74 20.68 -1.78 -0.43
CA PRO A 74 22.11 -1.65 -0.62
C PRO A 74 22.81 -2.99 -0.89
N ASP A 75 22.23 -4.12 -0.48
CA ASP A 75 22.81 -5.45 -0.75
C ASP A 75 22.56 -5.90 -2.20
N ILE A 76 21.45 -5.46 -2.81
CA ILE A 76 21.11 -5.81 -4.20
C ILE A 76 21.77 -4.84 -5.20
N VAL A 77 21.85 -3.56 -4.86
CA VAL A 77 22.45 -2.51 -5.72
C VAL A 77 23.93 -2.79 -6.00
N ARG A 78 24.64 -3.49 -5.11
CA ARG A 78 26.08 -3.81 -5.27
C ARG A 78 26.38 -4.90 -6.30
N VAL A 79 25.39 -5.67 -6.76
CA VAL A 79 25.62 -6.90 -7.54
C VAL A 79 25.32 -6.71 -9.04
N ALA A 80 24.61 -5.66 -9.46
CA ALA A 80 24.27 -5.43 -10.86
C ALA A 80 24.76 -4.08 -11.39
N GLU A 81 25.52 -4.07 -12.49
CA GLU A 81 26.00 -2.84 -13.18
C GLU A 81 24.88 -1.87 -13.58
N ARG A 82 23.63 -2.35 -13.72
CA ARG A 82 22.42 -1.55 -13.99
C ARG A 82 21.56 -1.24 -12.76
N GLY A 83 21.96 -1.71 -11.57
CA GLY A 83 21.22 -1.55 -10.31
C GLY A 83 21.41 -0.19 -9.64
N ASN A 84 22.36 0.62 -10.12
CA ASN A 84 22.68 1.94 -9.59
C ASN A 84 22.56 3.01 -10.70
N PRO A 85 21.35 3.39 -11.12
CA PRO A 85 21.17 4.41 -12.14
C PRO A 85 21.73 5.76 -11.63
N PRO A 86 22.44 6.53 -12.47
CA PRO A 86 22.88 7.87 -12.08
C PRO A 86 21.65 8.76 -11.81
N LEU A 87 21.59 9.34 -10.62
CA LEU A 87 20.56 10.31 -10.25
C LEU A 87 20.94 11.68 -10.80
N GLN A 88 20.05 12.33 -11.56
CA GLN A 88 20.21 13.71 -12.04
C GLN A 88 19.01 14.55 -11.60
N GLY A 89 19.25 15.68 -10.93
CA GLY A 89 18.20 16.56 -10.40
C GLY A 89 17.98 16.42 -8.89
N ASN A 90 16.87 16.96 -8.39
CA ASN A 90 16.55 16.98 -6.96
C ASN A 90 15.66 15.79 -6.59
N TYR A 91 16.11 14.97 -5.64
CA TYR A 91 15.38 13.81 -5.13
C TYR A 91 15.23 13.89 -3.62
N THR A 92 14.10 13.37 -3.12
CA THR A 92 13.89 13.19 -1.67
C THR A 92 13.86 11.71 -1.36
N LEU A 93 14.76 11.26 -0.49
CA LEU A 93 14.77 9.90 0.06
C LEU A 93 14.02 9.89 1.40
N TRP A 94 12.93 9.13 1.45
CA TRP A 94 12.21 8.85 2.69
C TRP A 94 12.67 7.51 3.24
N VAL A 95 13.30 7.52 4.41
CA VAL A 95 13.70 6.34 5.17
C VAL A 95 13.25 6.50 6.63
N GLY A 96 12.81 5.40 7.23
CA GLY A 96 12.30 5.40 8.61
C GLY A 96 12.53 4.06 9.30
N PRO A 97 12.23 3.99 10.61
CA PRO A 97 12.25 2.72 11.35
C PRO A 97 11.23 1.74 10.76
N PRO A 98 11.43 0.42 10.93
CA PRO A 98 10.45 -0.57 10.48
C PRO A 98 9.10 -0.28 11.14
N PRO A 99 8.01 -0.18 10.36
CA PRO A 99 6.67 0.01 10.90
C PRO A 99 6.28 -1.18 11.78
N SER A 100 5.46 -0.93 12.80
CA SER A 100 4.95 -1.95 13.72
C SER A 100 3.50 -2.33 13.45
N THR A 101 2.95 -1.90 12.31
CA THR A 101 1.54 -2.04 11.95
C THR A 101 1.38 -2.54 10.52
N VAL A 102 0.23 -3.16 10.25
CA VAL A 102 -0.33 -3.33 8.89
C VAL A 102 -1.53 -2.40 8.75
N THR A 103 -1.83 -1.93 7.56
CA THR A 103 -2.99 -1.07 7.31
C THR A 103 -4.08 -1.85 6.61
N LEU A 104 -5.26 -1.93 7.20
CA LEU A 104 -6.46 -2.46 6.55
C LEU A 104 -7.13 -1.35 5.76
N PHE A 105 -7.44 -1.62 4.50
CA PHE A 105 -7.95 -0.64 3.55
C PHE A 105 -9.02 -1.26 2.68
N GLY A 106 -9.97 -0.46 2.20
CA GLY A 106 -10.96 -0.89 1.22
C GLY A 106 -12.36 -1.05 1.79
N LEU A 107 -13.13 -1.97 1.20
CA LEU A 107 -14.55 -2.18 1.45
C LEU A 107 -14.80 -3.06 2.70
N ILE A 108 -14.35 -2.57 3.85
CA ILE A 108 -14.46 -3.24 5.15
C ILE A 108 -15.02 -2.30 6.21
N SER A 109 -15.59 -2.88 7.27
CA SER A 109 -16.26 -2.14 8.34
C SER A 109 -15.35 -1.23 9.17
N ARG A 110 -14.10 -1.63 9.38
CA ARG A 110 -13.15 -0.95 10.27
C ARG A 110 -11.78 -0.86 9.59
N PRO A 111 -11.61 0.01 8.57
CA PRO A 111 -10.30 0.29 7.99
C PRO A 111 -9.39 1.02 8.99
N GLY A 112 -8.09 0.93 8.77
CA GLY A 112 -7.08 1.60 9.61
C GLY A 112 -5.93 0.69 10.01
N ASN A 113 -5.08 1.20 10.89
CA ASN A 113 -3.89 0.49 11.34
C ASN A 113 -4.23 -0.62 12.34
N GLN A 114 -3.60 -1.77 12.16
CA GLN A 114 -3.63 -2.90 13.08
C GLN A 114 -2.20 -3.25 13.51
N PRO A 115 -1.96 -3.63 14.77
CA PRO A 115 -0.65 -4.09 15.21
C PRO A 115 -0.16 -5.27 14.37
N PHE A 116 1.08 -5.18 13.89
CA PHE A 116 1.72 -6.28 13.20
C PHE A 116 2.02 -7.41 14.19
N THR A 117 1.58 -8.62 13.84
CA THR A 117 1.85 -9.86 14.59
C THR A 117 2.60 -10.83 13.68
N PRO A 118 3.81 -11.27 14.05
CA PRO A 118 4.54 -12.30 13.29
C PRO A 118 3.72 -13.58 13.12
N GLY A 119 3.79 -14.21 11.94
CA GLY A 119 3.06 -15.45 11.63
C GLY A 119 1.56 -15.29 11.40
N ARG A 120 0.99 -14.08 11.58
CA ARG A 120 -0.43 -13.84 11.34
C ARG A 120 -0.71 -13.66 9.85
N ASP A 121 -1.60 -14.49 9.30
CA ASP A 121 -1.99 -14.43 7.90
C ASP A 121 -3.00 -13.29 7.59
N VAL A 122 -3.11 -12.93 6.30
CA VAL A 122 -4.03 -11.91 5.80
C VAL A 122 -5.49 -12.19 6.20
N ALA A 123 -5.94 -13.43 6.09
CA ALA A 123 -7.31 -13.81 6.43
C ALA A 123 -7.62 -13.56 7.92
N SER A 124 -6.63 -13.76 8.80
CA SER A 124 -6.73 -13.52 10.24
C SER A 124 -6.67 -12.04 10.61
N TYR A 125 -6.17 -11.17 9.73
CA TYR A 125 -6.32 -9.72 9.89
C TYR A 125 -7.72 -9.24 9.49
N LEU A 126 -8.33 -9.91 8.53
CA LEU A 126 -9.71 -9.63 8.09
C LEU A 126 -10.76 -10.34 8.94
N SER A 127 -10.36 -11.26 9.82
CA SER A 127 -11.30 -11.97 10.70
C SER A 127 -12.03 -10.97 11.63
N GLY A 128 -13.36 -10.98 11.58
CA GLY A 128 -14.19 -10.06 12.34
C GLY A 128 -14.44 -8.72 11.64
N GLN A 129 -13.90 -8.48 10.44
CA GLN A 129 -14.36 -7.39 9.59
C GLN A 129 -15.66 -7.80 8.90
N ASN A 130 -16.65 -6.91 8.90
CA ASN A 130 -17.77 -7.04 7.99
C ASN A 130 -17.37 -6.42 6.65
N LEU A 131 -17.73 -7.10 5.57
CA LEU A 131 -17.52 -6.60 4.21
C LEU A 131 -18.63 -5.61 3.85
N LEU A 132 -18.26 -4.49 3.21
CA LEU A 132 -19.23 -3.53 2.70
C LEU A 132 -19.87 -4.05 1.39
N SER A 133 -20.91 -3.37 0.92
CA SER A 133 -21.57 -3.74 -0.33
C SER A 133 -20.57 -3.73 -1.49
N GLY A 134 -20.72 -4.70 -2.39
CA GLY A 134 -19.85 -4.90 -3.54
C GLY A 134 -18.46 -5.45 -3.25
N ALA A 135 -18.08 -5.74 -2.00
CA ALA A 135 -16.72 -6.20 -1.68
C ALA A 135 -16.41 -7.64 -2.18
N ASP A 136 -15.19 -7.86 -2.66
CA ASP A 136 -14.67 -9.19 -2.98
C ASP A 136 -14.59 -10.05 -1.72
N ARG A 137 -15.36 -11.15 -1.72
CA ARG A 137 -15.45 -12.09 -0.59
C ARG A 137 -14.37 -13.18 -0.62
N SER A 138 -13.68 -13.31 -1.74
CA SER A 138 -12.79 -14.43 -2.06
C SER A 138 -11.33 -14.03 -2.00
N TYR A 139 -11.02 -12.78 -2.33
CA TYR A 139 -9.65 -12.31 -2.42
C TYR A 139 -9.45 -10.93 -1.78
N ALA A 140 -8.28 -10.77 -1.19
CA ALA A 140 -7.71 -9.49 -0.82
C ALA A 140 -6.40 -9.27 -1.61
N TRP A 141 -5.90 -8.05 -1.58
CA TRP A 141 -4.58 -7.70 -2.11
C TRP A 141 -3.67 -7.26 -0.98
N VAL A 142 -2.44 -7.76 -0.98
CA VAL A 142 -1.37 -7.25 -0.12
C VAL A 142 -0.51 -6.33 -0.95
N VAL A 143 -0.38 -5.08 -0.55
CA VAL A 143 0.61 -4.14 -1.07
C VAL A 143 1.75 -4.11 -0.07
N TYR A 144 2.91 -4.60 -0.48
CA TYR A 144 4.10 -4.62 0.36
C TYR A 144 4.76 -3.24 0.41
N PRO A 145 5.57 -2.98 1.45
CA PRO A 145 6.29 -1.71 1.61
C PRO A 145 7.23 -1.39 0.44
N ASP A 146 7.71 -2.42 -0.26
CA ASP A 146 8.55 -2.30 -1.47
C ASP A 146 7.74 -2.01 -2.74
N GLY A 147 6.41 -1.95 -2.64
CA GLY A 147 5.49 -1.69 -3.73
C GLY A 147 5.08 -2.92 -4.53
N ARG A 148 5.58 -4.12 -4.18
CA ARG A 148 5.07 -5.37 -4.77
C ARG A 148 3.65 -5.61 -4.31
N THR A 149 2.85 -6.24 -5.17
CA THR A 149 1.49 -6.64 -4.84
C THR A 149 1.34 -8.16 -4.91
N GLN A 150 0.51 -8.71 -4.03
CA GLN A 150 0.19 -10.14 -4.01
C GLN A 150 -1.31 -10.34 -3.78
N LYS A 151 -1.94 -11.15 -4.62
CA LYS A 151 -3.32 -11.57 -4.43
C LYS A 151 -3.37 -12.65 -3.33
N ALA A 152 -4.17 -12.41 -2.30
CA ALA A 152 -4.32 -13.27 -1.14
C ALA A 152 -5.73 -13.90 -1.12
N PRO A 153 -5.84 -15.24 -1.26
CA PRO A 153 -7.10 -15.95 -1.06
C PRO A 153 -7.52 -15.94 0.42
N VAL A 154 -8.71 -15.43 0.72
CA VAL A 154 -9.15 -15.20 2.13
C VAL A 154 -10.47 -15.86 2.49
N ALA A 155 -11.24 -16.36 1.52
CA ALA A 155 -12.48 -17.07 1.80
C ALA A 155 -12.20 -18.43 2.42
N TYR A 156 -13.16 -18.93 3.20
CA TYR A 156 -13.08 -20.25 3.84
C TYR A 156 -12.71 -21.39 2.85
N TRP A 157 -13.18 -21.31 1.60
CA TRP A 157 -12.99 -22.35 0.59
C TRP A 157 -11.67 -22.24 -0.20
N ASN A 158 -11.01 -21.09 -0.22
CA ASN A 158 -9.73 -20.90 -0.93
C ASN A 158 -8.58 -20.45 -0.04
N LYS A 159 -8.81 -20.33 1.27
CA LYS A 159 -7.87 -19.73 2.21
C LYS A 159 -6.46 -20.30 2.02
N ARG A 160 -5.51 -19.41 1.79
CA ARG A 160 -4.08 -19.75 1.74
C ARG A 160 -3.34 -18.91 2.77
N HIS A 161 -2.36 -19.52 3.41
CA HIS A 161 -1.46 -18.82 4.32
C HIS A 161 -0.62 -17.81 3.51
N VAL A 162 -0.89 -16.52 3.74
CA VAL A 162 -0.14 -15.40 3.16
C VAL A 162 0.15 -14.46 4.30
N GLU A 163 1.44 -14.27 4.59
CA GLU A 163 1.90 -13.39 5.67
C GLU A 163 2.25 -12.01 5.11
N PRO A 164 1.62 -10.92 5.59
CA PRO A 164 2.04 -9.58 5.25
C PRO A 164 3.36 -9.24 5.95
N MET A 165 4.10 -8.28 5.40
CA MET A 165 5.23 -7.68 6.09
C MET A 165 4.74 -6.54 6.99
N PRO A 166 5.53 -6.13 8.01
CA PRO A 166 5.25 -4.88 8.69
C PRO A 166 5.18 -3.73 7.68
N GLY A 167 4.18 -2.85 7.80
CA GLY A 167 3.94 -1.75 6.86
C GLY A 167 3.16 -2.12 5.61
N SER A 168 2.80 -3.40 5.42
CA SER A 168 1.94 -3.82 4.32
C SER A 168 0.54 -3.21 4.45
N ILE A 169 -0.07 -2.93 3.30
CA ILE A 169 -1.49 -2.58 3.19
C ILE A 169 -2.25 -3.83 2.74
N ILE A 170 -3.30 -4.20 3.46
CA ILE A 170 -4.26 -5.23 3.08
C ILE A 170 -5.48 -4.52 2.52
N TYR A 171 -5.70 -4.69 1.21
CA TYR A 171 -6.78 -4.05 0.48
C TYR A 171 -7.88 -5.06 0.11
N VAL A 172 -9.12 -4.74 0.47
CA VAL A 172 -10.32 -5.45 0.00
C VAL A 172 -11.02 -4.57 -1.03
N GLY A 173 -11.06 -5.04 -2.28
CA GLY A 173 -11.66 -4.32 -3.40
C GLY A 173 -13.12 -4.65 -3.63
N LEU A 174 -13.65 -4.11 -4.73
CA LEU A 174 -14.89 -4.54 -5.38
C LEU A 174 -14.70 -5.93 -6.02
#